data_AF-A0A7C6UV78-F1
#
_entry.id   AF-A0A7C6UV78-F1
#
_cell.length_a   1.000
_cell.length_b   1.000
_cell.length_c   1.000
_cell.angle_alpha   90.00
_cell.angle_beta   90.00
_cell.angle_gamma   90.00
#
_symmetry.space_group_name_H-M   'P 1'
#
loop_
_entity.id
_entity.type
_entity.pdbx_description
1 polymer ?
#
loop_
_entity_poly.entity_id
_entity_poly.type
_entity_poly.pdbx_seq_one_letter_code
_entity_poly.pdbx_strand_id
1 'polypeptide(L)'
;MKKKHFWSIGLLVMLTLSGCFSLKSYGTLIVNSDPDNAEVYIEGLKTTISELFTPLTLNLQPGTYTIKVHKNGYKPYEDQVVIVKNNITTVSVNLEQLDPAIEHGSLTLITDLDGASIWFGNNFYGYTIADTSQVIQLEPGLYTLRITKGSVDYSQNIEILSGVNFMLELELNPKEYSVNIGADSYPAEIFYWHDKNPSANEYPVATSLGQISDPKVFRLEEPGVYWFYAKKSGRVFSSQAVNVLDKTQTVNVELESVSSSEARGDVSTLIKGKPLFAPWELEDFVMARNPNNNPYNIYVAKYYLYFGSLLDITGDWAYCQSIHETGWFKFGGDAVPEQNNYAGIGTTGGGVKGAYFDTPEEGVLAQIQHLWAYGVPRHEGDPWPVQKYPYQSDSFQKVDPRYHLVTRPQTREAWLYLNGRWAVPGSTYAQMIWDLHNQLLNYLGY
;
A
#
# COMPACT_ATOMS: atom_id res chain seq x y z
N MET A 1 34.49 26.73 -83.41
CA MET A 1 33.06 26.39 -83.58
C MET A 1 32.29 26.86 -82.36
N LYS A 2 31.13 27.48 -82.62
CA LYS A 2 30.18 28.06 -81.65
C LYS A 2 29.56 26.97 -80.74
N LYS A 3 29.31 27.26 -79.46
CA LYS A 3 27.95 27.49 -78.90
C LYS A 3 27.97 27.72 -77.38
N LYS A 4 27.06 28.61 -76.98
CA LYS A 4 26.76 29.17 -75.65
C LYS A 4 25.87 28.24 -74.79
N HIS A 5 25.87 28.45 -73.46
CA HIS A 5 24.71 28.72 -72.54
C HIS A 5 25.11 28.30 -71.11
N PHE A 6 25.24 29.18 -70.11
CA PHE A 6 24.27 29.99 -69.31
C PHE A 6 23.97 29.37 -67.91
N TRP A 7 24.59 29.99 -66.89
CA TRP A 7 24.18 30.28 -65.49
C TRP A 7 23.57 29.21 -64.55
N SER A 8 24.18 29.02 -63.37
CA SER A 8 23.52 29.23 -62.06
C SER A 8 24.51 29.17 -60.88
N ILE A 9 24.13 29.88 -59.82
CA ILE A 9 24.87 30.29 -58.63
C ILE A 9 25.06 29.12 -57.65
N GLY A 10 26.26 28.99 -57.06
CA GLY A 10 26.60 28.00 -56.03
C GLY A 10 27.38 28.61 -54.87
N LEU A 11 26.62 29.12 -53.90
CA LEU A 11 26.90 29.40 -52.49
C LEU A 11 28.33 29.16 -51.96
N LEU A 12 29.01 30.25 -51.59
CA LEU A 12 30.18 30.25 -50.71
C LEU A 12 29.71 29.97 -49.26
N VAL A 13 29.87 28.74 -48.77
CA VAL A 13 29.78 28.46 -47.33
C VAL A 13 31.18 28.55 -46.75
N MET A 14 31.56 29.75 -46.33
CA MET A 14 32.66 29.92 -45.38
C MET A 14 32.18 29.45 -44.01
N LEU A 15 32.66 28.29 -43.58
CA LEU A 15 32.62 27.86 -42.18
C LEU A 15 33.50 28.82 -41.36
N THR A 16 32.90 29.83 -40.75
CA THR A 16 33.52 30.55 -39.63
C THR A 16 33.15 29.80 -38.34
N LEU A 17 34.00 28.85 -37.96
CA LEU A 17 34.07 28.39 -36.56
C LEU A 17 34.66 29.54 -35.73
N SER A 18 33.83 30.53 -35.38
CA SER A 18 34.11 31.43 -34.25
C SER A 18 33.85 30.66 -32.95
N GLY A 19 34.68 29.66 -32.69
CA GLY A 19 34.85 29.10 -31.36
C GLY A 19 35.67 30.07 -30.53
N CYS A 20 35.01 31.04 -29.90
CA CYS A 20 35.63 31.77 -28.79
C CYS A 20 35.78 30.75 -27.64
N PHE A 21 36.93 30.07 -27.58
CA PHE A 21 37.30 29.30 -26.40
C PHE A 21 37.57 30.29 -25.27
N SER A 22 36.56 30.55 -24.44
CA SER A 22 36.76 31.16 -23.13
C SER A 22 37.54 30.14 -22.29
N LEU A 23 38.85 30.34 -22.15
CA LEU A 23 39.68 29.58 -21.21
C LEU A 23 39.08 29.77 -19.82
N LYS A 24 38.46 28.71 -19.27
CA LYS A 24 38.04 28.69 -17.87
C LYS A 24 39.27 29.05 -17.04
N SER A 25 39.19 30.19 -16.40
CA SER A 25 40.30 30.72 -15.64
C SER A 25 40.02 30.56 -14.17
N TYR A 26 40.94 29.90 -13.46
CA TYR A 26 40.78 29.51 -12.07
C TYR A 26 41.71 30.34 -11.18
N GLY A 27 41.37 30.45 -9.90
CA GLY A 27 42.33 30.75 -8.84
C GLY A 27 42.67 29.48 -8.06
N THR A 28 43.78 29.47 -7.34
CA THR A 28 44.19 28.33 -6.50
C THR A 28 43.92 28.66 -5.04
N LEU A 29 43.19 27.80 -4.34
CA LEU A 29 43.01 27.83 -2.89
C LEU A 29 43.95 26.81 -2.25
N ILE A 30 44.70 27.24 -1.24
CA ILE A 30 45.48 26.37 -0.35
C ILE A 30 44.87 26.48 1.05
N VAL A 31 44.54 25.36 1.69
CA VAL A 31 44.03 25.33 3.08
C VAL A 31 44.95 24.45 3.92
N ASN A 32 45.58 25.04 4.93
CA ASN A 32 46.43 24.35 5.90
C ASN A 32 45.81 24.45 7.30
N SER A 33 46.09 23.48 8.17
CA SER A 33 45.72 23.58 9.58
C SER A 33 46.80 23.06 10.52
N ASP A 34 46.83 23.59 11.73
CA ASP A 34 47.56 23.01 12.86
C ASP A 34 46.53 22.61 13.94
N PRO A 35 46.31 21.30 14.19
CA PRO A 35 47.02 20.17 13.61
C PRO A 35 46.60 19.87 12.15
N ASP A 36 47.51 19.27 11.38
CA ASP A 36 47.25 18.78 10.02
C ASP A 36 46.20 17.66 9.99
N ASN A 37 45.69 17.31 8.80
CA ASN A 37 44.64 16.30 8.59
C ASN A 37 43.33 16.67 9.31
N ALA A 38 42.93 17.93 9.13
CA ALA A 38 41.60 18.44 9.46
C ALA A 38 40.73 18.38 8.20
N GLU A 39 39.47 18.00 8.36
CA GLU A 39 38.47 17.98 7.29
C GLU A 39 38.16 19.40 6.80
N VAL A 40 37.93 19.54 5.49
CA VAL A 40 37.65 20.83 4.84
C VAL A 40 36.34 20.73 4.05
N TYR A 41 35.37 21.57 4.39
CA TYR A 41 34.13 21.73 3.62
C TYR A 41 34.14 23.09 2.93
N ILE A 42 33.74 23.13 1.65
CA ILE A 42 33.70 24.36 0.85
C ILE A 42 32.30 24.52 0.25
N GLU A 43 31.52 25.44 0.78
CA GLU A 43 30.18 25.71 0.26
C GLU A 43 30.26 26.37 -1.13
N GLY A 44 29.42 25.90 -2.06
CA GLY A 44 29.44 26.33 -3.47
C GLY A 44 30.38 25.51 -4.38
N LEU A 45 31.14 24.56 -3.83
CA LEU A 45 31.97 23.65 -4.61
C LEU A 45 31.16 22.49 -5.20
N LYS A 46 30.90 22.51 -6.52
CA LYS A 46 30.34 21.36 -7.25
C LYS A 46 31.44 20.34 -7.59
N THR A 47 32.01 19.68 -6.58
CA THR A 47 33.01 18.61 -6.76
C THR A 47 32.38 17.22 -6.57
N THR A 48 32.93 16.21 -7.25
CA THR A 48 32.64 14.79 -7.04
C THR A 48 33.51 14.15 -5.95
N ILE A 49 34.42 14.91 -5.33
CA ILE A 49 35.29 14.44 -4.25
C ILE A 49 34.57 14.65 -2.92
N SER A 50 34.31 13.56 -2.19
CA SER A 50 33.52 13.55 -0.95
C SER A 50 34.32 13.93 0.30
N GLU A 51 35.64 13.83 0.26
CA GLU A 51 36.50 14.00 1.44
C GLU A 51 37.71 14.88 1.09
N LEU A 52 37.85 16.02 1.77
CA LEU A 52 38.95 16.96 1.60
C LEU A 52 39.61 17.17 2.97
N PHE A 53 40.94 17.10 3.03
CA PHE A 53 41.68 17.25 4.27
C PHE A 53 42.84 18.22 4.09
N THR A 54 43.21 18.93 5.16
CA THR A 54 44.41 19.77 5.19
C THR A 54 45.70 18.90 5.28
N PRO A 55 46.80 19.32 4.63
CA PRO A 55 46.91 20.45 3.71
C PRO A 55 46.22 20.15 2.36
N LEU A 56 45.35 21.07 1.92
CA LEU A 56 44.53 20.95 0.73
C LEU A 56 44.95 21.98 -0.33
N THR A 57 45.01 21.58 -1.60
CA THR A 57 45.18 22.52 -2.74
C THR A 57 44.12 22.26 -3.80
N LEU A 58 43.34 23.28 -4.17
CA LEU A 58 42.24 23.18 -5.14
C LEU A 58 42.23 24.36 -6.11
N ASN A 59 41.87 24.10 -7.37
CA ASN A 59 41.63 25.16 -8.36
C ASN A 59 40.13 25.46 -8.45
N LEU A 60 39.74 26.67 -8.09
CA LEU A 60 38.36 27.12 -7.99
C LEU A 60 38.06 28.22 -9.01
N GLN A 61 36.80 28.30 -9.46
CA GLN A 61 36.38 29.45 -10.25
C GLN A 61 36.44 30.72 -9.38
N PRO A 62 36.78 31.89 -9.94
CA PRO A 62 36.76 33.13 -9.18
C PRO A 62 35.39 33.39 -8.56
N GLY A 63 35.36 33.77 -7.29
CA GLY A 63 34.14 33.91 -6.50
C GLY A 63 34.43 33.88 -5.00
N THR A 64 33.38 34.08 -4.21
CA THR A 64 33.46 33.97 -2.74
C THR A 64 32.98 32.60 -2.32
N TYR A 65 33.73 31.95 -1.43
CA TYR A 65 33.41 30.63 -0.87
C TYR A 65 33.44 30.72 0.64
N THR A 66 32.52 30.02 1.31
CA THR A 66 32.61 29.74 2.74
C THR A 66 33.41 28.46 2.92
N ILE A 67 34.47 28.53 3.72
CA ILE A 67 35.30 27.39 4.08
C ILE A 67 35.05 27.03 5.55
N LYS A 68 34.91 25.73 5.81
CA LYS A 68 34.82 25.18 7.17
C LYS A 68 35.95 24.19 7.36
N VAL A 69 36.72 24.33 8.43
CA VAL A 69 37.82 23.43 8.80
C VAL A 69 37.49 22.76 10.12
N HIS A 70 37.51 21.43 10.14
CA HIS A 70 37.06 20.62 11.26
C HIS A 70 38.12 19.60 11.68
N LYS A 71 38.33 19.47 12.99
CA LYS A 71 39.11 18.37 13.57
C LYS A 71 38.55 17.98 14.95
N ASN A 72 38.41 16.67 15.17
CA ASN A 72 37.97 16.14 16.47
C ASN A 72 38.84 16.64 17.64
N GLY A 73 38.19 17.16 18.69
CA GLY A 73 38.84 17.74 19.86
C GLY A 73 39.21 19.23 19.73
N TYR A 74 38.86 19.88 18.62
CA TYR A 74 39.15 21.28 18.35
C TYR A 74 37.88 22.06 18.02
N LYS A 75 37.88 23.36 18.31
CA LYS A 75 36.81 24.27 17.92
C LYS A 75 36.75 24.34 16.39
N PRO A 76 35.55 24.21 15.78
CA PRO A 76 35.42 24.34 14.34
C PRO A 76 35.76 25.76 13.89
N TYR A 77 36.40 25.88 12.74
CA TYR A 77 36.73 27.16 12.12
C TYR A 77 35.89 27.38 10.85
N GLU A 78 35.35 28.57 10.68
CA GLU A 78 34.60 28.98 9.50
C GLU A 78 35.03 30.38 9.06
N ASP A 79 35.25 30.56 7.75
CA ASP A 79 35.61 31.86 7.17
C ASP A 79 35.17 31.99 5.71
N GLN A 80 35.04 33.22 5.21
CA GLN A 80 34.76 33.51 3.80
C GLN A 80 36.04 33.91 3.06
N VAL A 81 36.31 33.23 1.94
CA VAL A 81 37.49 33.48 1.12
C VAL A 81 37.12 33.88 -0.29
N VAL A 82 37.82 34.87 -0.81
CA VAL A 82 37.65 35.34 -2.19
C VAL A 82 38.73 34.70 -3.06
N ILE A 83 38.29 33.95 -4.06
CA ILE A 83 39.15 33.37 -5.08
C ILE A 83 39.22 34.33 -6.27
N VAL A 84 40.44 34.71 -6.63
CA VAL A 84 40.71 35.58 -7.78
C VAL A 84 41.43 34.80 -8.85
N LYS A 85 41.07 35.05 -10.11
CA LYS A 85 41.69 34.43 -11.30
C LYS A 85 43.22 34.56 -11.26
N ASN A 86 43.92 33.45 -11.54
CA ASN A 86 45.37 33.33 -11.61
C ASN A 86 46.12 33.77 -10.32
N ASN A 87 45.41 33.83 -9.19
CA ASN A 87 46.00 34.13 -7.89
C ASN A 87 45.95 32.89 -6.99
N ILE A 88 46.87 32.83 -6.01
CA ILE A 88 46.88 31.82 -4.96
C ILE A 88 46.34 32.46 -3.68
N THR A 89 45.20 31.99 -3.21
CA THR A 89 44.62 32.34 -1.91
C THR A 89 45.03 31.25 -0.92
N THR A 90 45.68 31.62 0.18
CA THR A 90 46.09 30.68 1.23
C THR A 90 45.32 30.96 2.51
N VAL A 91 44.75 29.92 3.10
CA VAL A 91 44.13 29.90 4.42
C VAL A 91 44.98 29.00 5.29
N SER A 92 45.38 29.50 6.46
CA SER A 92 46.13 28.71 7.44
C SER A 92 45.47 28.90 8.80
N VAL A 93 44.98 27.80 9.36
CA VAL A 93 44.15 27.79 10.56
C VAL A 93 44.90 27.09 11.68
N ASN A 94 45.18 27.80 12.78
CA ASN A 94 45.57 27.13 14.01
C ASN A 94 44.29 26.81 14.78
N LEU A 95 43.93 25.54 14.82
CA LEU A 95 42.70 25.09 15.47
C LEU A 95 42.90 25.17 16.99
N GLU A 96 41.97 25.84 17.67
CA GLU A 96 41.98 25.94 19.13
C GLU A 96 41.43 24.64 19.73
N GLN A 97 42.19 24.00 20.61
CA GLN A 97 41.72 22.79 21.30
C GLN A 97 40.51 23.13 22.17
N LEU A 98 39.47 22.29 22.13
CA LEU A 98 38.33 22.41 23.02
C LEU A 98 38.76 22.16 24.47
N ASP A 99 38.10 22.84 25.40
CA ASP A 99 38.29 22.57 26.84
C ASP A 99 38.02 21.08 27.10
N PRO A 100 38.97 20.33 27.69
CA PRO A 100 38.79 18.91 28.00
C PRO A 100 37.56 18.60 28.86
N ALA A 101 37.03 19.60 29.59
CA ALA A 101 35.79 19.45 30.37
C ALA A 101 34.51 19.41 29.51
N ILE A 102 34.60 19.75 28.22
CA ILE A 102 33.48 19.68 27.27
C ILE A 102 33.49 18.29 26.64
N GLU A 103 32.93 17.32 27.37
CA GLU A 103 32.94 15.92 26.93
C GLU A 103 31.87 15.61 25.88
N HIS A 104 30.83 16.44 25.73
CA HIS A 104 29.68 16.17 24.85
C HIS A 104 29.50 17.20 23.73
N GLY A 105 28.86 16.76 22.64
CA GLY A 105 28.23 17.63 21.64
C GLY A 105 26.71 17.66 21.81
N SER A 106 26.04 18.44 20.97
CA SER A 106 24.57 18.49 20.99
C SER A 106 23.95 18.50 19.60
N LEU A 107 22.75 17.96 19.50
CA LEU A 107 21.85 18.12 18.37
C LEU A 107 20.70 19.04 18.79
N THR A 108 20.46 20.12 18.06
CA THR A 108 19.18 20.83 18.07
C THR A 108 18.32 20.30 16.94
N LEU A 109 17.26 19.57 17.29
CA LEU A 109 16.29 19.02 16.34
C LEU A 109 15.03 19.89 16.33
N ILE A 110 14.56 20.26 15.13
CA ILE A 110 13.26 20.88 14.88
C ILE A 110 12.57 20.05 13.81
N THR A 111 11.29 19.71 14.01
CA THR A 111 10.50 18.99 13.00
C THR A 111 9.03 19.34 13.08
N ASP A 112 8.33 19.24 11.95
CA ASP A 112 6.87 19.35 11.83
C ASP A 112 6.11 18.14 12.42
N LEU A 113 6.81 17.06 12.75
CA LEU A 113 6.21 15.82 13.24
C LEU A 113 6.20 15.76 14.78
N ASP A 114 5.03 15.84 15.39
CA ASP A 114 4.89 15.74 16.85
C ASP A 114 4.94 14.30 17.34
N GLY A 115 5.52 14.05 18.52
CA GLY A 115 5.45 12.79 19.25
C GLY A 115 6.07 11.56 18.57
N ALA A 116 6.98 11.74 17.62
CA ALA A 116 7.69 10.66 16.93
C ALA A 116 8.89 10.18 17.72
N SER A 117 9.16 8.88 17.68
CA SER A 117 10.27 8.29 18.44
C SER A 117 11.62 8.65 17.83
N ILE A 118 12.53 9.18 18.66
CA ILE A 118 13.89 9.58 18.28
C ILE A 118 14.86 8.50 18.73
N TRP A 119 15.65 7.99 17.80
CA TRP A 119 16.66 6.96 18.04
C TRP A 119 18.02 7.40 17.49
N PHE A 120 19.09 7.06 18.21
CA PHE A 120 20.46 7.15 17.68
C PHE A 120 21.07 5.75 17.72
N GLY A 121 21.23 5.14 16.55
CA GLY A 121 21.49 3.70 16.43
C GLY A 121 20.32 2.89 17.01
N ASN A 122 20.59 2.07 18.03
CA ASN A 122 19.57 1.27 18.72
C ASN A 122 19.06 1.91 20.03
N ASN A 123 19.58 3.08 20.39
CA ASN A 123 19.25 3.74 21.65
C ASN A 123 18.07 4.69 21.45
N PHE A 124 17.00 4.52 22.24
CA PHE A 124 15.84 5.41 22.29
C PHE A 124 16.14 6.63 23.17
N TYR A 125 15.84 7.84 22.69
CA TYR A 125 16.13 9.09 23.41
C TYR A 125 14.87 9.85 23.85
N GLY A 126 13.74 9.64 23.18
CA GLY A 126 12.51 10.33 23.52
C GLY A 126 11.61 10.54 22.32
N TYR A 127 10.72 11.52 22.44
CA TYR A 127 9.75 11.85 21.42
C TYR A 127 9.98 13.27 20.88
N THR A 128 9.70 13.47 19.61
CA THR A 128 9.71 14.80 18.99
C THR A 128 8.60 15.67 19.59
N ILE A 129 8.79 16.99 19.57
CA ILE A 129 7.77 18.00 19.86
C ILE A 129 7.71 18.89 18.63
N ALA A 130 6.55 18.93 17.97
CA ALA A 130 6.43 19.66 16.71
C ALA A 130 6.80 21.15 16.86
N ASP A 131 7.47 21.69 15.85
CA ASP A 131 7.84 23.10 15.69
C ASP A 131 8.61 23.68 16.89
N THR A 132 9.24 22.82 17.69
CA THR A 132 9.97 23.19 18.92
C THR A 132 11.42 22.74 18.83
N SER A 133 12.35 23.62 19.19
CA SER A 133 13.78 23.26 19.27
C SER A 133 14.04 22.32 20.45
N GLN A 134 14.35 21.07 20.16
CA GLN A 134 14.75 20.08 21.14
C GLN A 134 16.27 19.89 21.11
N VAL A 135 16.93 20.21 22.23
CA VAL A 135 18.37 20.04 22.38
C VAL A 135 18.66 18.68 23.03
N ILE A 136 19.43 17.85 22.34
CA ILE A 136 19.83 16.51 22.77
C ILE A 136 21.34 16.50 22.95
N GLN A 137 21.81 16.22 24.16
CA GLN A 137 23.24 16.06 24.46
C GLN A 137 23.67 14.63 24.13
N LEU A 138 24.79 14.49 23.42
CA LEU A 138 25.30 13.22 22.93
C LEU A 138 26.82 13.17 23.06
N GLU A 139 27.36 11.97 23.28
CA GLU A 139 28.81 11.77 23.18
C GLU A 139 29.28 12.07 21.75
N PRO A 140 30.51 12.58 21.56
CA PRO A 140 31.09 12.75 20.24
C PRO A 140 31.15 11.42 19.50
N GLY A 141 30.74 11.42 18.23
CA GLY A 141 30.74 10.22 17.40
C GLY A 141 29.77 10.27 16.23
N LEU A 142 29.80 9.21 15.44
CA LEU A 142 28.90 9.01 14.31
C LEU A 142 27.67 8.23 14.76
N TYR A 143 26.49 8.75 14.45
CA TYR A 143 25.20 8.16 14.78
C TYR A 143 24.33 8.01 13.55
N THR A 144 23.54 6.95 13.49
CA THR A 144 22.36 6.89 12.62
C THR A 144 21.17 7.43 13.41
N LEU A 145 20.78 8.67 13.15
CA LEU A 145 19.54 9.25 13.66
C LEU A 145 18.36 8.61 12.93
N ARG A 146 17.38 8.08 13.68
CA ARG A 146 16.10 7.62 13.15
C ARG A 146 14.94 8.32 13.84
N ILE A 147 13.96 8.78 13.07
CA ILE A 147 12.72 9.39 13.59
C ILE A 147 11.55 8.63 12.99
N THR A 148 10.73 8.01 13.84
CA THR A 148 9.65 7.13 13.37
C THR A 148 8.32 7.39 14.06
N LYS A 149 7.24 7.52 13.27
CA LYS A 149 5.83 7.57 13.71
C LYS A 149 4.89 7.41 12.51
N GLY A 150 3.96 6.48 12.60
CA GLY A 150 2.94 6.26 11.56
C GLY A 150 3.60 6.03 10.19
N SER A 151 3.29 6.88 9.21
CA SER A 151 3.83 6.83 7.85
C SER A 151 5.28 7.32 7.71
N VAL A 152 5.88 7.87 8.77
CA VAL A 152 7.24 8.40 8.73
C VAL A 152 8.24 7.40 9.32
N ASP A 153 9.24 7.01 8.53
CA ASP A 153 10.47 6.30 8.95
C ASP A 153 11.68 7.02 8.34
N TYR A 154 12.10 8.09 9.02
CA TYR A 154 13.23 8.92 8.59
C TYR A 154 14.53 8.37 9.16
N SER A 155 15.62 8.38 8.37
CA SER A 155 16.95 7.98 8.81
C SER A 155 18.04 8.84 8.17
N GLN A 156 18.97 9.35 8.97
CA GLN A 156 20.15 10.09 8.50
C GLN A 156 21.37 9.75 9.37
N ASN A 157 22.54 9.59 8.74
CA ASN A 157 23.80 9.56 9.50
C ASN A 157 24.21 10.98 9.85
N ILE A 158 24.46 11.23 11.13
CA ILE A 158 24.94 12.52 11.64
C ILE A 158 26.23 12.31 12.44
N GLU A 159 27.07 13.32 12.46
CA GLU A 159 28.26 13.37 13.30
C GLU A 159 28.03 14.38 14.42
N ILE A 160 28.25 13.95 15.66
CA ILE A 160 28.26 14.83 16.82
C ILE A 160 29.70 15.07 17.22
N LEU A 161 30.05 16.35 17.38
CA LEU A 161 31.38 16.78 17.75
C LEU A 161 31.33 17.39 19.15
N SER A 162 32.37 17.15 19.94
CA SER A 162 32.52 17.77 21.26
C SER A 162 32.37 19.30 21.15
N GLY A 163 31.59 19.90 22.05
CA GLY A 163 31.40 21.35 22.13
C GLY A 163 30.66 22.01 20.97
N VAL A 164 30.17 21.23 20.00
CA VAL A 164 29.40 21.73 18.86
C VAL A 164 27.91 21.44 19.04
N ASN A 165 27.07 22.40 18.66
CA ASN A 165 25.64 22.18 18.49
C ASN A 165 25.33 22.03 16.99
N PHE A 166 25.03 20.81 16.57
CA PHE A 166 24.55 20.52 15.23
C PHE A 166 23.05 20.84 15.16
N MET A 167 22.63 21.68 14.21
CA MET A 167 21.22 22.03 14.06
C MET A 167 20.63 21.28 12.87
N LEU A 168 19.52 20.58 13.09
CA LEU A 168 18.79 19.84 12.06
C LEU A 168 17.30 20.23 12.10
N GLU A 169 16.82 20.77 10.99
CA GLU A 169 15.42 21.11 10.78
C GLU A 169 14.83 20.19 9.71
N LEU A 170 13.72 19.51 10.03
CA LEU A 170 13.13 18.46 9.21
C LEU A 170 11.64 18.72 8.95
N GLU A 171 11.28 18.89 7.67
CA GLU A 171 9.89 18.82 7.21
C GLU A 171 9.58 17.38 6.74
N LEU A 172 9.08 16.57 7.66
CA LEU A 172 8.80 15.15 7.46
C LEU A 172 7.45 14.89 6.79
N ASN A 173 6.53 15.86 6.76
CA ASN A 173 5.27 15.84 6.02
C ASN A 173 4.52 14.50 6.15
N PRO A 174 4.08 14.12 7.37
CA PRO A 174 3.42 12.84 7.60
C PRO A 174 2.17 12.71 6.73
N LYS A 175 2.03 11.56 6.05
CA LYS A 175 0.83 11.26 5.26
C LYS A 175 -0.34 10.98 6.18
N GLU A 176 -1.48 11.59 5.90
CA GLU A 176 -2.73 11.35 6.64
C GLU A 176 -3.69 10.46 5.84
N TYR A 177 -4.05 9.33 6.43
CA TYR A 177 -5.04 8.41 5.88
C TYR A 177 -6.33 8.52 6.68
N SER A 178 -7.44 8.79 6.01
CA SER A 178 -8.75 8.85 6.66
C SER A 178 -9.85 8.22 5.83
N VAL A 179 -10.92 7.84 6.53
CA VAL A 179 -12.14 7.33 5.92
C VAL A 179 -13.33 8.08 6.50
N ASN A 180 -14.21 8.57 5.63
CA ASN A 180 -15.51 9.11 6.00
C ASN A 180 -16.55 8.00 5.82
N ILE A 181 -17.08 7.49 6.92
CA ILE A 181 -17.99 6.34 6.92
C ILE A 181 -19.40 6.81 7.24
N GLY A 182 -20.32 6.52 6.33
CA GLY A 182 -21.77 6.58 6.54
C GLY A 182 -22.40 5.19 6.48
N ALA A 183 -23.65 5.12 6.93
CA ALA A 183 -24.53 3.97 6.82
C ALA A 183 -25.92 4.43 6.38
N ASP A 184 -26.64 3.57 5.67
CA ASP A 184 -28.02 3.82 5.23
C ASP A 184 -29.03 3.84 6.40
N SER A 185 -28.62 3.37 7.60
CA SER A 185 -29.48 3.27 8.76
C SER A 185 -28.73 3.46 10.07
N TYR A 186 -29.15 4.47 10.85
CA TYR A 186 -28.54 4.85 12.13
C TYR A 186 -29.43 4.53 13.35
N PRO A 187 -28.86 4.41 14.57
CA PRO A 187 -27.43 4.32 14.83
C PRO A 187 -26.89 2.93 14.46
N ALA A 188 -25.62 2.86 14.03
CA ALA A 188 -24.96 1.62 13.62
C ALA A 188 -23.57 1.52 14.25
N GLU A 189 -23.20 0.32 14.69
CA GLU A 189 -21.83 0.04 15.15
C GLU A 189 -20.95 -0.30 13.94
N ILE A 190 -19.83 0.41 13.79
CA ILE A 190 -18.95 0.26 12.64
C ILE A 190 -17.76 -0.61 13.01
N PHE A 191 -17.41 -1.50 12.10
CA PHE A 191 -16.25 -2.37 12.18
C PHE A 191 -15.38 -2.20 10.95
N TYR A 192 -14.09 -2.45 11.10
CA TYR A 192 -13.20 -2.66 9.97
C TYR A 192 -12.28 -3.87 10.17
N TRP A 193 -11.77 -4.39 9.07
CA TRP A 193 -10.60 -5.27 9.05
C TRP A 193 -9.58 -4.71 8.06
N HIS A 194 -8.32 -4.59 8.49
CA HIS A 194 -7.20 -4.22 7.63
C HIS A 194 -6.52 -5.49 7.13
N ASP A 195 -6.68 -5.79 5.84
CA ASP A 195 -6.07 -6.93 5.16
C ASP A 195 -4.62 -6.55 4.82
N LYS A 196 -3.70 -6.77 5.77
CA LYS A 196 -2.30 -6.32 5.72
C LYS A 196 -1.51 -7.00 4.61
N ASN A 197 -1.83 -8.26 4.36
CA ASN A 197 -1.26 -9.01 3.26
C ASN A 197 -2.38 -9.66 2.46
N PRO A 198 -3.00 -8.94 1.51
CA PRO A 198 -4.08 -9.47 0.69
C PRO A 198 -3.71 -10.73 -0.10
N SER A 199 -2.41 -10.91 -0.37
CA SER A 199 -1.82 -12.08 -1.03
C SER A 199 -1.51 -13.24 -0.08
N ALA A 200 -1.42 -12.99 1.22
CA ALA A 200 -1.47 -14.04 2.22
C ALA A 200 -2.92 -14.28 2.62
N ASN A 201 -3.27 -15.54 2.80
CA ASN A 201 -4.56 -15.89 3.37
C ASN A 201 -4.47 -15.55 4.88
N GLU A 202 -4.71 -14.30 5.24
CA GLU A 202 -4.83 -13.83 6.63
C GLU A 202 -6.27 -13.95 7.10
N TYR A 203 -6.47 -14.44 8.34
CA TYR A 203 -7.80 -14.50 8.92
C TYR A 203 -8.36 -13.09 9.16
N PRO A 204 -9.57 -12.79 8.69
CA PRO A 204 -10.20 -11.50 8.95
C PRO A 204 -10.55 -11.35 10.43
N VAL A 205 -10.03 -10.29 11.04
CA VAL A 205 -10.32 -9.92 12.44
C VAL A 205 -10.93 -8.53 12.47
N ALA A 206 -12.13 -8.43 13.05
CA ALA A 206 -12.87 -7.19 13.14
C ALA A 206 -12.35 -6.29 14.27
N THR A 207 -12.18 -5.00 13.96
CA THR A 207 -11.90 -3.92 14.91
C THR A 207 -13.09 -2.97 14.96
N SER A 208 -13.67 -2.73 16.13
CA SER A 208 -14.77 -1.78 16.30
C SER A 208 -14.27 -0.34 16.26
N LEU A 209 -14.95 0.51 15.49
CA LEU A 209 -14.83 1.98 15.51
C LEU A 209 -15.90 2.63 16.41
N GLY A 210 -16.75 1.80 17.03
CA GLY A 210 -17.87 2.23 17.85
C GLY A 210 -19.12 2.61 17.05
N GLN A 211 -20.13 3.10 17.77
CA GLN A 211 -21.42 3.47 17.21
C GLN A 211 -21.39 4.89 16.61
N ILE A 212 -22.00 5.05 15.43
CA ILE A 212 -22.23 6.34 14.78
C ILE A 212 -23.74 6.59 14.57
N SER A 213 -24.13 7.85 14.56
CA SER A 213 -25.51 8.31 14.31
C SER A 213 -25.66 9.18 13.05
N ASP A 214 -24.53 9.51 12.44
CA ASP A 214 -24.33 10.34 11.27
C ASP A 214 -22.95 10.00 10.66
N PRO A 215 -22.69 10.31 9.38
CA PRO A 215 -21.40 10.02 8.76
C PRO A 215 -20.24 10.62 9.55
N LYS A 216 -19.19 9.82 9.79
CA LYS A 216 -18.07 10.21 10.65
C LYS A 216 -16.73 9.89 10.01
N VAL A 217 -15.78 10.82 10.18
CA VAL A 217 -14.40 10.64 9.73
C VAL A 217 -13.58 9.92 10.80
N PHE A 218 -12.90 8.86 10.40
CA PHE A 218 -11.94 8.12 11.20
C PHE A 218 -10.54 8.22 10.57
N ARG A 219 -9.52 8.32 11.43
CA ARG A 219 -8.12 8.24 11.02
C ARG A 219 -7.68 6.78 10.98
N LEU A 220 -6.92 6.42 9.96
CA LEU A 220 -6.31 5.10 9.80
C LEU A 220 -4.81 5.22 10.04
N GLU A 221 -4.19 4.16 10.54
CA GLU A 221 -2.77 4.19 10.94
C GLU A 221 -1.83 4.06 9.74
N GLU A 222 -2.23 3.29 8.73
CA GLU A 222 -1.38 2.92 7.60
C GLU A 222 -2.21 2.71 6.31
N PRO A 223 -1.60 2.80 5.11
CA PRO A 223 -2.28 2.51 3.86
C PRO A 223 -2.55 1.00 3.71
N GLY A 224 -3.26 0.62 2.66
CA GLY A 224 -3.60 -0.77 2.35
C GLY A 224 -5.11 -0.98 2.21
N VAL A 225 -5.54 -2.22 2.37
CA VAL A 225 -6.90 -2.63 2.01
C VAL A 225 -7.72 -2.81 3.26
N TYR A 226 -8.85 -2.13 3.30
CA TYR A 226 -9.74 -2.12 4.44
C TYR A 226 -11.11 -2.64 4.02
N TRP A 227 -11.66 -3.56 4.81
CA TRP A 227 -13.05 -3.94 4.74
C TRP A 227 -13.81 -3.20 5.82
N PHE A 228 -14.85 -2.46 5.44
CA PHE A 228 -15.76 -1.79 6.36
C PHE A 228 -17.09 -2.51 6.41
N TYR A 229 -17.69 -2.54 7.59
CA TYR A 229 -18.97 -3.19 7.84
C TYR A 229 -19.70 -2.51 9.00
N ALA A 230 -21.02 -2.63 9.03
CA ALA A 230 -21.85 -2.07 10.08
C ALA A 230 -22.75 -3.15 10.70
N LYS A 231 -23.05 -2.99 11.98
CA LYS A 231 -24.05 -3.79 12.70
C LYS A 231 -25.15 -2.91 13.26
N LYS A 232 -26.39 -3.35 13.04
CA LYS A 232 -27.59 -2.79 13.65
C LYS A 232 -28.64 -3.88 13.80
N SER A 233 -29.30 -3.92 14.96
CA SER A 233 -30.38 -4.89 15.20
C SER A 233 -31.46 -4.82 14.12
N GLY A 234 -31.84 -5.97 13.59
CA GLY A 234 -32.84 -6.12 12.53
C GLY A 234 -32.36 -5.74 11.12
N ARG A 235 -31.07 -5.43 10.92
CA ARG A 235 -30.49 -5.10 9.61
C ARG A 235 -29.21 -5.85 9.34
N VAL A 236 -29.06 -6.33 8.11
CA VAL A 236 -27.87 -7.03 7.62
C VAL A 236 -27.21 -6.16 6.56
N PHE A 237 -25.95 -5.83 6.75
CA PHE A 237 -25.22 -4.90 5.88
C PHE A 237 -24.47 -5.64 4.78
N SER A 238 -24.20 -4.95 3.67
CA SER A 238 -23.12 -5.30 2.76
C SER A 238 -21.82 -4.71 3.29
N SER A 239 -20.75 -5.51 3.35
CA SER A 239 -19.41 -4.97 3.61
C SER A 239 -18.82 -4.32 2.35
N GLN A 240 -17.92 -3.37 2.55
CA GLN A 240 -17.25 -2.66 1.46
C GLN A 240 -15.74 -2.71 1.63
N ALA A 241 -15.05 -3.26 0.63
CA ALA A 241 -13.59 -3.16 0.53
C ALA A 241 -13.19 -1.80 -0.07
N VAL A 242 -12.13 -1.20 0.45
CA VAL A 242 -11.52 0.02 -0.10
C VAL A 242 -10.00 -0.06 -0.08
N ASN A 243 -9.36 0.57 -1.08
CA ASN A 243 -7.92 0.71 -1.15
C ASN A 243 -7.49 2.09 -0.66
N VAL A 244 -6.77 2.11 0.46
CA VAL A 244 -6.15 3.31 1.00
C VAL A 244 -4.74 3.42 0.43
N LEU A 245 -4.55 4.37 -0.48
CA LEU A 245 -3.28 4.58 -1.18
C LEU A 245 -2.26 5.24 -0.24
N ASP A 246 -0.98 5.02 -0.51
CA ASP A 246 0.13 5.63 0.24
C ASP A 246 0.33 7.12 -0.12
N LYS A 247 -0.70 7.93 0.12
CA LYS A 247 -0.76 9.39 -0.03
C LYS A 247 -1.80 9.96 0.93
N THR A 248 -1.69 11.24 1.27
CA THR A 248 -2.72 11.92 2.05
C THR A 248 -4.07 11.88 1.32
N GLN A 249 -5.09 11.27 1.95
CA GLN A 249 -6.41 11.14 1.36
C GLN A 249 -7.51 10.85 2.39
N THR A 250 -8.75 11.18 2.01
CA THR A 250 -9.98 10.71 2.67
C THR A 250 -10.79 9.87 1.69
N VAL A 251 -11.08 8.62 2.07
CA VAL A 251 -11.95 7.71 1.29
C VAL A 251 -13.37 7.78 1.83
N ASN A 252 -14.39 7.85 0.97
CA ASN A 252 -15.79 7.78 1.40
C ASN A 252 -16.30 6.34 1.32
N VAL A 253 -17.00 5.89 2.36
CA VAL A 253 -17.62 4.56 2.47
C VAL A 253 -19.06 4.75 2.91
N GLU A 254 -20.00 4.16 2.18
CA GLU A 254 -21.42 4.20 2.51
C GLU A 254 -21.93 2.77 2.62
N LEU A 255 -22.23 2.35 3.85
CA LEU A 255 -22.63 0.98 4.15
C LEU A 255 -24.14 0.84 4.00
N GLU A 256 -24.54 0.00 3.05
CA GLU A 256 -25.94 -0.29 2.76
C GLU A 256 -26.39 -1.56 3.47
N SER A 257 -27.69 -1.66 3.75
CA SER A 257 -28.28 -2.81 4.42
C SER A 257 -29.68 -3.14 3.95
N VAL A 258 -30.09 -4.36 4.25
CA VAL A 258 -31.48 -4.82 4.12
C VAL A 258 -32.01 -5.23 5.50
N SER A 259 -33.31 -5.38 5.64
CA SER A 259 -33.89 -5.96 6.87
C SER A 259 -33.44 -7.42 7.05
N SER A 260 -33.36 -7.91 8.29
CA SER A 260 -33.07 -9.35 8.54
C SER A 260 -34.03 -10.27 7.77
N SER A 261 -35.31 -9.88 7.64
CA SER A 261 -36.30 -10.65 6.88
C SER A 261 -36.00 -10.70 5.38
N GLU A 262 -35.54 -9.60 4.78
CA GLU A 262 -35.12 -9.57 3.38
C GLU A 262 -33.82 -10.35 3.18
N ALA A 263 -32.87 -10.24 4.11
CA ALA A 263 -31.63 -11.00 4.06
C ALA A 263 -31.86 -12.52 4.07
N ARG A 264 -32.81 -13.01 4.88
CA ARG A 264 -33.18 -14.43 4.92
C ARG A 264 -33.65 -14.94 3.55
N GLY A 265 -34.40 -14.10 2.83
CA GLY A 265 -34.99 -14.44 1.55
C GLY A 265 -35.68 -15.81 1.53
N ASP A 266 -35.76 -16.40 0.35
CA ASP A 266 -36.10 -17.81 0.16
C ASP A 266 -35.43 -18.34 -1.12
N VAL A 267 -35.78 -19.55 -1.57
CA VAL A 267 -35.21 -20.12 -2.79
C VAL A 267 -35.58 -19.34 -4.08
N SER A 268 -36.54 -18.42 -4.03
CA SER A 268 -36.88 -17.49 -5.11
C SER A 268 -35.98 -16.24 -5.15
N THR A 269 -35.08 -16.07 -4.17
CA THR A 269 -34.00 -15.08 -4.24
C THR A 269 -33.24 -15.21 -5.55
N LEU A 270 -33.07 -14.10 -6.25
CA LEU A 270 -32.31 -14.06 -7.50
C LEU A 270 -30.83 -14.41 -7.26
N ILE A 271 -30.21 -15.11 -8.20
CA ILE A 271 -28.76 -15.32 -8.15
C ILE A 271 -28.03 -13.97 -8.24
N LYS A 272 -28.58 -13.06 -9.07
CA LYS A 272 -28.19 -11.65 -9.14
C LYS A 272 -28.58 -10.89 -7.87
N GLY A 273 -27.66 -10.13 -7.31
CA GLY A 273 -27.87 -9.26 -6.16
C GLY A 273 -26.58 -8.90 -5.44
N LYS A 274 -26.66 -7.96 -4.51
CA LYS A 274 -25.51 -7.57 -3.69
C LYS A 274 -25.24 -8.63 -2.61
N PRO A 275 -23.97 -8.97 -2.36
CA PRO A 275 -23.63 -9.84 -1.24
C PRO A 275 -23.82 -9.11 0.09
N LEU A 276 -24.18 -9.87 1.13
CA LEU A 276 -24.31 -9.39 2.50
C LEU A 276 -23.16 -9.92 3.38
N PHE A 277 -23.09 -9.42 4.62
CA PHE A 277 -22.12 -9.77 5.65
C PHE A 277 -20.69 -9.23 5.44
N ALA A 278 -19.88 -9.40 6.46
CA ALA A 278 -18.43 -9.17 6.41
C ALA A 278 -17.63 -10.47 6.24
N PRO A 279 -16.38 -10.42 5.71
CA PRO A 279 -15.54 -11.60 5.56
C PRO A 279 -15.41 -12.42 6.85
N TRP A 280 -15.17 -11.76 7.99
CA TRP A 280 -15.02 -12.43 9.28
C TRP A 280 -16.30 -13.10 9.78
N GLU A 281 -17.48 -12.60 9.42
CA GLU A 281 -18.74 -13.24 9.84
C GLU A 281 -18.97 -14.56 9.10
N LEU A 282 -18.64 -14.60 7.80
CA LEU A 282 -18.75 -15.81 7.00
C LEU A 282 -17.77 -16.89 7.47
N GLU A 283 -16.51 -16.50 7.74
CA GLU A 283 -15.47 -17.45 8.10
C GLU A 283 -15.58 -17.92 9.57
N ASP A 284 -16.02 -17.04 10.48
CA ASP A 284 -16.29 -17.41 11.88
C ASP A 284 -17.40 -18.45 11.98
N PHE A 285 -18.44 -18.34 11.14
CA PHE A 285 -19.50 -19.35 11.07
C PHE A 285 -18.97 -20.74 10.65
N VAL A 286 -18.03 -20.79 9.71
CA VAL A 286 -17.38 -22.05 9.30
C VAL A 286 -16.50 -22.59 10.43
N MET A 287 -15.70 -21.73 11.06
CA MET A 287 -14.82 -22.10 12.18
C MET A 287 -15.60 -22.62 13.38
N ALA A 288 -16.75 -22.04 13.70
CA ALA A 288 -17.60 -22.47 14.81
C ALA A 288 -18.07 -23.93 14.67
N ARG A 289 -18.29 -24.40 13.43
CA ARG A 289 -18.69 -25.79 13.16
C ARG A 289 -17.51 -26.71 12.86
N ASN A 290 -16.38 -26.14 12.45
CA ASN A 290 -15.22 -26.89 12.04
C ASN A 290 -13.90 -26.23 12.48
N PRO A 291 -13.60 -26.26 13.78
CA PRO A 291 -12.44 -25.54 14.34
C PRO A 291 -11.09 -26.13 13.91
N ASN A 292 -11.07 -27.36 13.38
CA ASN A 292 -9.85 -28.05 12.94
C ASN A 292 -9.62 -27.92 11.42
N ASN A 293 -10.37 -27.09 10.73
CA ASN A 293 -10.17 -26.89 9.30
C ASN A 293 -8.80 -26.32 9.01
N ASN A 294 -8.29 -26.62 7.81
CA ASN A 294 -7.14 -25.88 7.32
C ASN A 294 -7.56 -24.42 7.12
N PRO A 295 -6.98 -23.46 7.87
CA PRO A 295 -7.32 -22.05 7.76
C PRO A 295 -7.20 -21.53 6.31
N TYR A 296 -6.21 -22.00 5.55
CA TYR A 296 -6.01 -21.58 4.17
C TYR A 296 -7.20 -21.84 3.26
N ASN A 297 -8.01 -22.88 3.55
CA ASN A 297 -9.17 -23.25 2.74
C ASN A 297 -10.38 -22.34 2.97
N ILE A 298 -10.47 -21.72 4.16
CA ILE A 298 -11.64 -20.95 4.57
C ILE A 298 -11.50 -19.45 4.34
N TYR A 299 -10.26 -18.95 4.23
CA TYR A 299 -9.88 -17.53 4.08
C TYR A 299 -10.21 -16.91 2.70
N VAL A 300 -11.29 -17.38 2.09
CA VAL A 300 -11.73 -17.04 0.74
C VAL A 300 -13.01 -16.21 0.73
N ALA A 301 -13.64 -15.96 1.88
CA ALA A 301 -14.91 -15.22 1.94
C ALA A 301 -14.77 -13.80 1.35
N LYS A 302 -13.61 -13.16 1.56
CA LYS A 302 -13.28 -11.86 0.95
C LYS A 302 -13.42 -11.86 -0.57
N TYR A 303 -13.05 -12.95 -1.25
CA TYR A 303 -13.17 -13.05 -2.71
C TYR A 303 -14.63 -13.20 -3.15
N TYR A 304 -15.45 -13.93 -2.40
CA TYR A 304 -16.89 -14.07 -2.69
C TYR A 304 -17.61 -12.74 -2.57
N LEU A 305 -17.34 -12.00 -1.51
CA LEU A 305 -17.93 -10.67 -1.28
C LEU A 305 -17.40 -9.65 -2.30
N TYR A 306 -16.11 -9.71 -2.63
CA TYR A 306 -15.49 -8.81 -3.60
C TYR A 306 -16.03 -9.03 -5.01
N PHE A 307 -15.92 -10.24 -5.55
CA PHE A 307 -16.39 -10.56 -6.90
C PHE A 307 -17.92 -10.55 -6.99
N GLY A 308 -18.62 -10.93 -5.92
CA GLY A 308 -20.07 -10.78 -5.85
C GLY A 308 -20.51 -9.33 -5.95
N SER A 309 -19.82 -8.41 -5.27
CA SER A 309 -20.11 -6.97 -5.35
C SER A 309 -19.80 -6.39 -6.72
N LEU A 310 -18.69 -6.79 -7.33
CA LEU A 310 -18.35 -6.38 -8.69
C LEU A 310 -19.39 -6.91 -9.68
N LEU A 311 -19.63 -8.22 -9.72
CA LEU A 311 -20.49 -8.85 -10.71
C LEU A 311 -22.00 -8.83 -10.35
N ASP A 312 -22.41 -8.16 -9.27
CA ASP A 312 -23.80 -8.13 -8.82
C ASP A 312 -24.40 -9.55 -8.68
N ILE A 313 -23.64 -10.43 -8.03
CA ILE A 313 -24.00 -11.81 -7.70
C ILE A 313 -24.01 -11.95 -6.17
N THR A 314 -25.00 -12.68 -5.65
CA THR A 314 -25.17 -12.99 -4.23
C THR A 314 -24.02 -13.87 -3.71
N GLY A 315 -22.86 -13.25 -3.49
CA GLY A 315 -21.60 -13.90 -3.13
C GLY A 315 -21.64 -14.60 -1.77
N ASP A 316 -22.45 -14.12 -0.85
CA ASP A 316 -22.75 -14.76 0.44
C ASP A 316 -23.51 -16.09 0.28
N TRP A 317 -24.46 -16.16 -0.66
CA TRP A 317 -25.10 -17.42 -1.04
C TRP A 317 -24.14 -18.35 -1.78
N ALA A 318 -23.28 -17.81 -2.64
CA ALA A 318 -22.22 -18.58 -3.31
C ALA A 318 -21.20 -19.15 -2.30
N TYR A 319 -20.90 -18.40 -1.22
CA TYR A 319 -20.10 -18.92 -0.12
C TYR A 319 -20.84 -20.06 0.61
N CYS A 320 -22.13 -19.92 0.90
CA CYS A 320 -22.94 -21.01 1.46
C CYS A 320 -22.99 -22.24 0.54
N GLN A 321 -23.04 -22.03 -0.78
CA GLN A 321 -22.91 -23.08 -1.77
C GLN A 321 -21.56 -23.79 -1.65
N SER A 322 -20.46 -23.05 -1.49
CA SER A 322 -19.15 -23.66 -1.28
C SER A 322 -19.03 -24.47 0.02
N ILE A 323 -19.68 -24.02 1.10
CA ILE A 323 -19.78 -24.80 2.35
C ILE A 323 -20.44 -26.15 2.07
N HIS A 324 -21.52 -26.18 1.28
CA HIS A 324 -22.18 -27.42 0.90
C HIS A 324 -21.28 -28.33 0.04
N GLU A 325 -20.76 -27.80 -1.06
CA GLU A 325 -19.98 -28.55 -2.07
C GLU A 325 -18.69 -29.15 -1.50
N THR A 326 -18.03 -28.42 -0.61
CA THR A 326 -16.74 -28.84 -0.02
C THR A 326 -16.90 -29.62 1.29
N GLY A 327 -18.15 -29.78 1.78
CA GLY A 327 -18.41 -30.38 3.08
C GLY A 327 -17.78 -29.57 4.22
N TRP A 328 -18.09 -28.28 4.29
CA TRP A 328 -17.55 -27.30 5.24
C TRP A 328 -16.05 -27.08 5.07
N PHE A 329 -15.57 -26.93 3.83
CA PHE A 329 -14.16 -26.75 3.45
C PHE A 329 -13.22 -27.88 3.92
N LYS A 330 -13.79 -29.05 4.23
CA LYS A 330 -13.03 -30.26 4.58
C LYS A 330 -12.51 -31.02 3.36
N PHE A 331 -13.17 -30.87 2.21
CA PHE A 331 -12.87 -31.57 0.97
C PHE A 331 -12.86 -33.10 1.13
N GLY A 332 -13.96 -33.66 1.64
CA GLY A 332 -14.13 -35.10 1.86
C GLY A 332 -14.70 -35.88 0.66
N GLY A 333 -14.92 -35.21 -0.47
CA GLY A 333 -15.50 -35.79 -1.68
C GLY A 333 -14.47 -36.02 -2.78
N ASP A 334 -14.92 -35.95 -4.05
CA ASP A 334 -14.02 -36.10 -5.19
C ASP A 334 -13.05 -34.91 -5.34
N ALA A 335 -13.51 -33.69 -5.06
CA ALA A 335 -12.69 -32.48 -5.09
C ALA A 335 -11.71 -32.43 -3.90
N VAL A 336 -10.48 -31.96 -4.14
CA VAL A 336 -9.42 -31.79 -3.12
C VAL A 336 -9.04 -30.32 -2.95
N PRO A 337 -8.50 -29.90 -1.79
CA PRO A 337 -8.20 -28.50 -1.50
C PRO A 337 -7.30 -27.83 -2.56
N GLU A 338 -6.33 -28.57 -3.09
CA GLU A 338 -5.32 -28.08 -4.05
C GLU A 338 -5.93 -27.64 -5.38
N GLN A 339 -7.19 -27.99 -5.65
CA GLN A 339 -7.89 -27.58 -6.86
C GLN A 339 -8.37 -26.13 -6.84
N ASN A 340 -8.49 -25.52 -5.65
CA ASN A 340 -9.21 -24.27 -5.46
C ASN A 340 -10.64 -24.32 -6.07
N ASN A 341 -11.25 -25.51 -6.15
CA ASN A 341 -12.53 -25.72 -6.80
C ASN A 341 -13.64 -25.85 -5.75
N TYR A 342 -14.11 -24.69 -5.29
CA TYR A 342 -15.06 -24.57 -4.19
C TYR A 342 -16.51 -24.92 -4.57
N ALA A 343 -16.79 -25.11 -5.85
CA ALA A 343 -18.14 -25.31 -6.38
C ALA A 343 -18.32 -26.63 -7.14
N GLY A 344 -17.32 -27.51 -7.10
CA GLY A 344 -17.36 -28.80 -7.79
C GLY A 344 -17.37 -28.70 -9.32
N ILE A 345 -16.89 -27.60 -9.92
CA ILE A 345 -16.95 -27.36 -11.37
C ILE A 345 -16.28 -28.50 -12.13
N GLY A 346 -17.06 -29.23 -12.92
CA GLY A 346 -16.58 -30.34 -13.75
C GLY A 346 -16.37 -31.67 -13.01
N THR A 347 -16.76 -31.78 -11.75
CA THR A 347 -16.79 -33.03 -10.99
C THR A 347 -17.98 -33.87 -11.48
N THR A 348 -17.77 -35.15 -11.80
CA THR A 348 -18.84 -36.03 -12.32
C THR A 348 -19.12 -37.25 -11.46
N GLY A 349 -18.52 -37.35 -10.28
CA GLY A 349 -18.59 -38.55 -9.44
C GLY A 349 -17.53 -39.59 -9.82
N GLY A 350 -17.21 -40.49 -8.88
CA GLY A 350 -16.37 -41.67 -9.14
C GLY A 350 -14.87 -41.36 -9.26
N GLY A 351 -14.38 -40.34 -8.56
CA GLY A 351 -12.97 -39.96 -8.53
C GLY A 351 -12.55 -38.95 -9.61
N VAL A 352 -13.47 -38.49 -10.46
CA VAL A 352 -13.18 -37.45 -11.46
C VAL A 352 -13.06 -36.09 -10.76
N LYS A 353 -11.83 -35.58 -10.69
CA LYS A 353 -11.48 -34.38 -9.91
C LYS A 353 -12.16 -33.09 -10.39
N GLY A 354 -12.44 -32.92 -11.68
CA GLY A 354 -12.97 -31.67 -12.22
C GLY A 354 -11.88 -30.62 -12.47
N ALA A 355 -12.25 -29.32 -12.46
CA ALA A 355 -11.35 -28.22 -12.77
C ALA A 355 -10.33 -27.94 -11.65
N TYR A 356 -9.18 -27.39 -12.05
CA TYR A 356 -8.13 -26.85 -11.17
C TYR A 356 -7.96 -25.37 -11.48
N PHE A 357 -7.78 -24.56 -10.44
CA PHE A 357 -7.51 -23.12 -10.54
C PHE A 357 -6.22 -22.80 -9.81
N ASP A 358 -5.42 -21.90 -10.38
CA ASP A 358 -4.05 -21.64 -9.89
C ASP A 358 -4.06 -20.96 -8.52
N THR A 359 -5.11 -20.18 -8.24
CA THR A 359 -5.28 -19.47 -6.97
C THR A 359 -6.68 -19.65 -6.37
N PRO A 360 -6.84 -19.49 -5.04
CA PRO A 360 -8.16 -19.45 -4.41
C PRO A 360 -9.07 -18.38 -5.04
N GLU A 361 -8.49 -17.23 -5.36
CA GLU A 361 -9.17 -16.10 -6.00
C GLU A 361 -9.78 -16.49 -7.36
N GLU A 362 -9.01 -17.17 -8.22
CA GLU A 362 -9.50 -17.67 -9.52
C GLU A 362 -10.61 -18.70 -9.35
N GLY A 363 -10.48 -19.60 -8.39
CA GLY A 363 -11.48 -20.62 -8.08
C GLY A 363 -12.82 -20.03 -7.65
N VAL A 364 -12.79 -19.02 -6.78
CA VAL A 364 -13.99 -18.28 -6.36
C VAL A 364 -14.59 -17.53 -7.53
N LEU A 365 -13.78 -16.82 -8.33
CA LEU A 365 -14.27 -16.12 -9.50
C LEU A 365 -14.93 -17.07 -10.51
N ALA A 366 -14.37 -18.26 -10.73
CA ALA A 366 -14.96 -19.26 -11.61
C ALA A 366 -16.34 -19.68 -11.15
N GLN A 367 -16.56 -19.87 -9.83
CA GLN A 367 -17.89 -20.13 -9.29
C GLN A 367 -18.84 -18.97 -9.53
N ILE A 368 -18.43 -17.72 -9.25
CA ILE A 368 -19.25 -16.53 -9.48
C ILE A 368 -19.63 -16.39 -10.96
N GLN A 369 -18.70 -16.66 -11.88
CA GLN A 369 -18.97 -16.65 -13.31
C GLN A 369 -19.91 -17.79 -13.74
N HIS A 370 -19.80 -18.97 -13.12
CA HIS A 370 -20.73 -20.07 -13.38
C HIS A 370 -22.15 -19.70 -12.92
N LEU A 371 -22.29 -19.09 -11.75
CA LEU A 371 -23.54 -18.54 -11.24
C LEU A 371 -24.08 -17.44 -12.15
N TRP A 372 -23.24 -16.55 -12.69
CA TRP A 372 -23.66 -15.59 -13.72
C TRP A 372 -24.26 -16.29 -14.93
N ALA A 373 -23.65 -17.37 -15.41
CA ALA A 373 -24.18 -18.12 -16.55
C ALA A 373 -25.57 -18.72 -16.27
N TYR A 374 -25.82 -19.21 -15.06
CA TYR A 374 -27.13 -19.72 -14.66
C TYR A 374 -28.15 -18.62 -14.35
N GLY A 375 -27.71 -17.47 -13.82
CA GLY A 375 -28.59 -16.44 -13.26
C GLY A 375 -28.91 -15.29 -14.21
N VAL A 376 -28.08 -15.01 -15.21
CA VAL A 376 -28.19 -13.83 -16.07
C VAL A 376 -28.57 -14.25 -17.49
N PRO A 377 -29.56 -13.61 -18.15
CA PRO A 377 -29.97 -14.01 -19.49
C PRO A 377 -28.95 -13.59 -20.57
N ARG A 378 -28.94 -14.32 -21.70
CA ARG A 378 -27.92 -14.12 -22.76
C ARG A 378 -27.88 -12.71 -23.33
N HIS A 379 -29.01 -12.01 -23.39
CA HIS A 379 -29.10 -10.66 -23.96
C HIS A 379 -28.46 -9.59 -23.06
N GLU A 380 -28.21 -9.88 -21.78
CA GLU A 380 -27.43 -9.01 -20.86
C GLU A 380 -25.91 -9.25 -20.99
N GLY A 381 -25.47 -10.20 -21.82
CA GLY A 381 -24.07 -10.43 -22.14
C GLY A 381 -23.30 -11.31 -21.15
N ASP A 382 -21.99 -11.35 -21.37
CA ASP A 382 -21.01 -12.03 -20.53
C ASP A 382 -20.58 -11.14 -19.35
N PRO A 383 -20.11 -11.72 -18.23
CA PRO A 383 -19.56 -10.93 -17.15
C PRO A 383 -18.38 -10.13 -17.68
N TRP A 384 -18.30 -8.89 -17.22
CA TRP A 384 -17.21 -7.99 -17.57
C TRP A 384 -15.92 -8.41 -16.86
N PRO A 385 -14.74 -8.03 -17.38
CA PRO A 385 -13.48 -8.37 -16.76
C PRO A 385 -13.30 -7.68 -15.41
N VAL A 386 -13.10 -8.47 -14.35
CA VAL A 386 -12.98 -7.97 -12.98
C VAL A 386 -11.53 -7.70 -12.64
N GLN A 387 -11.26 -6.62 -11.90
CA GLN A 387 -9.93 -6.41 -11.33
C GLN A 387 -9.61 -7.55 -10.36
N LYS A 388 -8.34 -7.95 -10.29
CA LYS A 388 -7.91 -8.87 -9.25
C LYS A 388 -7.98 -8.17 -7.91
N TYR A 389 -8.41 -8.89 -6.88
CA TYR A 389 -8.37 -8.43 -5.51
C TYR A 389 -6.92 -8.16 -5.08
N PRO A 390 -6.67 -7.10 -4.31
CA PRO A 390 -7.58 -6.01 -3.97
C PRO A 390 -7.26 -4.81 -4.87
N TYR A 391 -7.75 -4.78 -6.11
CA TYR A 391 -7.53 -3.68 -7.05
C TYR A 391 -6.11 -3.65 -7.67
N GLN A 392 -5.58 -4.81 -8.07
CA GLN A 392 -4.37 -4.85 -8.91
C GLN A 392 -4.65 -4.22 -10.29
N SER A 393 -3.60 -3.77 -10.99
CA SER A 393 -3.71 -3.31 -12.38
C SER A 393 -4.25 -4.38 -13.33
N ASP A 394 -4.07 -5.64 -12.95
CA ASP A 394 -4.46 -6.81 -13.72
C ASP A 394 -5.96 -7.09 -13.56
N SER A 395 -6.54 -7.71 -14.58
CA SER A 395 -7.93 -8.16 -14.56
C SER A 395 -8.05 -9.62 -14.96
N PHE A 396 -9.00 -10.32 -14.35
CA PHE A 396 -9.50 -11.58 -14.86
C PHE A 396 -10.57 -11.33 -15.90
N GLN A 397 -10.48 -12.05 -17.01
CA GLN A 397 -11.51 -12.03 -18.06
C GLN A 397 -12.57 -13.10 -17.70
N LYS A 398 -12.47 -14.28 -18.29
CA LYS A 398 -13.32 -15.45 -18.00
C LYS A 398 -12.43 -16.62 -17.61
N VAL A 399 -12.62 -17.12 -16.39
CA VAL A 399 -11.81 -18.19 -15.79
C VAL A 399 -12.58 -19.51 -15.67
N ASP A 400 -13.92 -19.48 -15.68
CA ASP A 400 -14.73 -20.69 -15.65
C ASP A 400 -14.62 -21.48 -16.98
N PRO A 401 -14.01 -22.68 -16.97
CA PRO A 401 -13.80 -23.48 -18.18
C PRO A 401 -15.10 -24.06 -18.74
N ARG A 402 -16.18 -24.11 -17.95
CA ARG A 402 -17.48 -24.69 -18.31
C ARG A 402 -18.55 -23.64 -18.58
N TYR A 403 -18.21 -22.37 -18.48
CA TYR A 403 -19.15 -21.26 -18.66
C TYR A 403 -19.97 -21.38 -19.96
N HIS A 404 -19.31 -21.76 -21.06
CA HIS A 404 -19.91 -21.89 -22.38
C HIS A 404 -20.84 -23.11 -22.54
N LEU A 405 -20.81 -24.05 -21.58
CA LEU A 405 -21.67 -25.25 -21.57
C LEU A 405 -23.04 -24.98 -20.93
N VAL A 406 -23.16 -23.89 -20.15
CA VAL A 406 -24.42 -23.53 -19.49
C VAL A 406 -25.38 -22.94 -20.52
N THR A 407 -26.57 -23.52 -20.62
CA THR A 407 -27.65 -22.91 -21.39
C THR A 407 -28.20 -21.72 -20.61
N ARG A 408 -27.85 -20.51 -21.07
CA ARG A 408 -28.26 -19.24 -20.47
C ARG A 408 -29.80 -19.12 -20.40
N PRO A 409 -30.36 -18.59 -19.31
CA PRO A 409 -31.81 -18.41 -19.18
C PRO A 409 -32.33 -17.28 -20.09
N GLN A 410 -33.66 -17.17 -20.20
CA GLN A 410 -34.34 -16.10 -20.95
C GLN A 410 -34.58 -14.86 -20.09
N THR A 411 -34.81 -15.07 -18.80
CA THR A 411 -34.96 -14.03 -17.78
C THR A 411 -33.89 -14.21 -16.71
N ARG A 412 -33.79 -13.26 -15.78
CA ARG A 412 -32.97 -13.47 -14.58
C ARG A 412 -33.58 -14.59 -13.74
N GLU A 413 -32.73 -15.48 -13.24
CA GLU A 413 -33.17 -16.69 -12.53
C GLU A 413 -32.82 -16.64 -11.04
N ALA A 414 -33.63 -17.35 -10.27
CA ALA A 414 -33.47 -17.55 -8.84
C ALA A 414 -32.59 -18.75 -8.52
N TRP A 415 -32.15 -18.84 -7.26
CA TRP A 415 -31.42 -20.00 -6.75
C TRP A 415 -32.17 -21.31 -6.98
N LEU A 416 -33.51 -21.31 -6.91
CA LEU A 416 -34.36 -22.47 -7.23
C LEU A 416 -34.08 -23.05 -8.62
N TYR A 417 -33.65 -22.23 -9.59
CA TYR A 417 -33.32 -22.68 -10.94
C TYR A 417 -32.15 -23.67 -10.98
N LEU A 418 -31.28 -23.65 -9.96
CA LEU A 418 -30.15 -24.56 -9.87
C LEU A 418 -30.56 -26.02 -9.55
N ASN A 419 -31.79 -26.25 -9.07
CA ASN A 419 -32.28 -27.59 -8.78
C ASN A 419 -32.32 -28.45 -10.04
N GLY A 420 -31.64 -29.60 -10.01
CA GLY A 420 -31.51 -30.50 -11.15
C GLY A 420 -30.68 -29.94 -12.31
N ARG A 421 -30.04 -28.77 -12.16
CA ARG A 421 -29.21 -28.12 -13.20
C ARG A 421 -27.76 -27.95 -12.77
N TRP A 422 -27.53 -27.58 -11.52
CA TRP A 422 -26.20 -27.55 -10.92
C TRP A 422 -25.80 -28.93 -10.42
N ALA A 423 -26.70 -29.59 -9.68
CA ALA A 423 -26.54 -30.97 -9.20
C ALA A 423 -27.73 -31.84 -9.63
N VAL A 424 -27.47 -33.03 -10.17
CA VAL A 424 -28.49 -34.00 -10.64
C VAL A 424 -28.49 -35.24 -9.73
N PRO A 425 -29.65 -35.75 -9.27
CA PRO A 425 -31.02 -35.28 -9.54
C PRO A 425 -31.47 -34.11 -8.64
N GLY A 426 -30.56 -33.51 -7.85
CA GLY A 426 -30.75 -32.49 -6.80
C GLY A 426 -32.00 -31.62 -6.87
N SER A 427 -33.15 -32.17 -6.45
CA SER A 427 -34.45 -31.49 -6.46
C SER A 427 -34.64 -30.51 -5.31
N THR A 428 -33.76 -30.55 -4.31
CA THR A 428 -33.77 -29.69 -3.11
C THR A 428 -32.46 -28.93 -2.91
N TYR A 429 -31.66 -28.78 -3.97
CA TYR A 429 -30.30 -28.22 -3.86
C TYR A 429 -30.30 -26.78 -3.34
N ALA A 430 -31.10 -25.90 -3.94
CA ALA A 430 -31.27 -24.51 -3.52
C ALA A 430 -31.77 -24.40 -2.07
N GLN A 431 -32.64 -25.31 -1.63
CA GLN A 431 -33.13 -25.36 -0.26
C GLN A 431 -31.98 -25.63 0.72
N MET A 432 -31.05 -26.54 0.39
CA MET A 432 -29.88 -26.80 1.24
C MET A 432 -28.97 -25.58 1.37
N ILE A 433 -28.80 -24.80 0.30
CA ILE A 433 -28.00 -23.56 0.33
C ILE A 433 -28.71 -22.48 1.15
N TRP A 434 -30.01 -22.31 0.93
CA TRP A 434 -30.85 -21.39 1.72
C TRP A 434 -30.85 -21.75 3.21
N ASP A 435 -30.91 -23.04 3.55
CA ASP A 435 -30.86 -23.51 4.94
C ASP A 435 -29.51 -23.19 5.59
N LEU A 436 -28.40 -23.24 4.85
CA LEU A 436 -27.08 -22.81 5.33
C LEU A 436 -27.01 -21.30 5.54
N HIS A 437 -27.55 -20.52 4.60
CA HIS A 437 -27.63 -19.06 4.72
C HIS A 437 -28.47 -18.62 5.93
N ASN A 438 -29.59 -19.29 6.18
CA ASN A 438 -30.40 -19.07 7.38
C ASN A 438 -29.69 -19.49 8.67
N GLN A 439 -28.91 -20.58 8.66
CA GLN A 439 -28.09 -20.98 9.80
C GLN A 439 -27.02 -19.94 10.11
N LEU A 440 -26.39 -19.35 9.08
CA LEU A 440 -25.44 -18.24 9.23
C LEU A 440 -26.12 -17.03 9.89
N LEU A 441 -27.28 -16.61 9.38
CA LEU A 441 -28.05 -15.51 9.99
C LEU A 441 -28.40 -15.79 11.46
N ASN A 442 -28.85 -16.99 11.77
CA ASN A 442 -29.16 -17.40 13.15
C ASN A 442 -27.92 -17.41 14.05
N TYR A 443 -26.77 -17.87 13.52
CA TYR A 443 -25.50 -17.87 14.25
C TYR A 443 -25.06 -16.44 14.61
N LEU A 444 -25.22 -15.51 13.68
CA LEU A 444 -24.89 -14.09 13.89
C LEU A 444 -25.95 -13.32 14.70
N GLY A 445 -27.09 -13.96 15.02
CA GLY A 445 -28.14 -13.39 15.87
C GLY A 445 -29.17 -12.51 15.16
N TYR A 446 -29.40 -12.72 13.85
CA TYR A 446 -30.30 -11.91 13.01
C TYR A 446 -31.77 -12.30 12.98
#